data_AF-A0A6I5MXL9-F1
#
_entry.id   AF-A0A6I5MXL9-F1
#
_cell.length_a   1.000
_cell.length_b   1.000
_cell.length_c   1.000
_cell.angle_alpha   90.00
_cell.angle_beta   90.00
_cell.angle_gamma   90.00
#
_symmetry.space_group_name_H-M   'P 1'
#
loop_
_entity.id
_entity.type
_entity.pdbx_description
1 polymer ?
#
loop_
_entity_poly.entity_id
_entity_poly.type
_entity_poly.pdbx_seq_one_letter_code
_entity_poly.pdbx_strand_id
1 'polypeptide(L)'
;MRRGPESVKNMHFPRLREANLQRPARRQSPTLSPPTGSRRHETPTRSPCGRRLNTTSRPPRCATMGPMTAQHPGSGNAGHHDSHDEDARKARHPGSGTAVRHATDRPRSPLRTALFVATTVVVAVALVVGVWFFGGRTWLRAQAAKVRDSAAELSQDIERQTSPDKDDKNGKEATASPTTAAGLAEQAVDGMTVEEQCAQLVMMPLSYGEDPSAVEGYVKDSKVGSVLLMGNWTSGTAGVKQATAALQSYATGSGQIPLFIAVDQEGGQVQHLKGAGFSTIPSAYEQGQMSVGELREYAQQWGGQLATAGVNIDLAPSVDTVVIDRASNAPIGALDRDFGLDADGNAEHAVAFIQGMAAASVGTAVKHFPGLGAVTGNTDFTSGDATVDTVTSVDSIQMDAFKKAIQDGDPDMVMMSLATYTNLDPDHPACFSSYIIQDILRKQIGYDGVVISDSLSASAVSGYDSSQLGVLFVQAGGDLICINDRSLTEDILDGMVEEASQSTDFAAQVKAAATRVLTLKYQMNLDQKNQ
;
A
#
# COMPACT_ATOMS: atom_id res chain seq x y z
N MET A 1 1.87 49.91 35.39
CA MET A 1 1.06 49.81 36.63
C MET A 1 -0.43 49.80 36.30
N ARG A 2 -1.13 48.70 36.59
CA ARG A 2 -2.61 48.49 36.72
C ARG A 2 -2.75 46.98 37.02
N ARG A 3 -2.89 46.58 38.29
CA ARG A 3 -4.15 46.30 39.00
C ARG A 3 -5.10 45.38 38.21
N GLY A 4 -5.23 44.13 38.66
CA GLY A 4 -6.41 43.29 38.39
C GLY A 4 -7.60 43.68 39.29
N PRO A 5 -8.73 42.97 39.21
CA PRO A 5 -9.06 42.09 40.35
C PRO A 5 -9.83 40.78 40.02
N GLU A 6 -9.72 39.86 41.00
CA GLU A 6 -10.71 38.92 41.55
C GLU A 6 -11.41 37.79 40.74
N SER A 7 -11.24 36.60 41.33
CA SER A 7 -11.96 35.33 41.17
C SER A 7 -13.40 35.39 41.70
N VAL A 8 -14.35 34.72 41.02
CA VAL A 8 -15.60 34.19 41.63
C VAL A 8 -16.08 32.89 40.93
N LYS A 9 -16.18 31.81 41.74
CA LYS A 9 -17.07 30.60 41.66
C LYS A 9 -16.89 29.50 40.59
N ASN A 10 -16.56 28.32 41.14
CA ASN A 10 -17.02 26.98 40.77
C ASN A 10 -18.38 26.91 40.04
N MET A 11 -18.45 26.02 39.03
CA MET A 11 -19.70 25.43 38.58
C MET A 11 -19.57 23.90 38.57
N HIS A 12 -20.54 23.21 39.17
CA HIS A 12 -20.58 21.74 39.20
C HIS A 12 -20.96 21.18 37.82
N PHE A 13 -20.22 20.19 37.34
CA PHE A 13 -20.73 19.25 36.33
C PHE A 13 -21.61 18.19 37.02
N PRO A 14 -22.86 17.96 36.59
CA PRO A 14 -23.70 16.91 37.15
C PRO A 14 -23.23 15.53 36.66
N ARG A 15 -23.13 14.57 37.59
CA ARG A 15 -22.92 13.15 37.26
C ARG A 15 -24.10 12.64 36.44
N LEU A 16 -23.86 12.17 35.22
CA LEU A 16 -24.82 11.32 34.51
C LEU A 16 -24.97 10.00 35.27
N ARG A 17 -26.22 9.57 35.46
CA ARG A 17 -26.59 8.38 36.22
C ARG A 17 -26.49 7.14 35.34
N GLU A 18 -26.14 6.03 35.97
CA GLU A 18 -26.22 4.68 35.41
C GLU A 18 -27.63 4.39 34.89
N ALA A 19 -27.73 4.05 33.60
CA ALA A 19 -28.96 3.57 32.99
C ALA A 19 -28.95 2.04 32.93
N ASN A 20 -29.85 1.44 33.71
CA ASN A 20 -29.97 0.02 33.98
C ASN A 20 -30.35 -0.79 32.71
N LEU A 21 -29.41 -1.55 32.13
CA LEU A 21 -29.66 -2.41 30.96
C LEU A 21 -30.30 -3.75 31.36
N GLN A 22 -31.63 -3.84 31.27
CA GLN A 22 -32.35 -5.11 31.37
C GLN A 22 -32.31 -5.90 30.05
N ARG A 23 -31.78 -7.13 30.12
CA ARG A 23 -31.74 -8.08 29.00
C ARG A 23 -33.15 -8.57 28.59
N PRO A 24 -33.51 -8.58 27.30
CA PRO A 24 -34.56 -9.44 26.77
C PRO A 24 -34.04 -10.87 26.53
N ALA A 25 -34.93 -11.85 26.58
CA ALA A 25 -34.56 -13.27 26.54
C ALA A 25 -34.41 -13.87 25.14
N ARG A 26 -33.56 -14.90 25.04
CA ARG A 26 -33.48 -15.88 23.94
C ARG A 26 -34.86 -16.21 23.36
N ARG A 27 -35.04 -16.05 22.04
CA ARG A 27 -36.01 -16.82 21.25
C ARG A 27 -35.28 -17.87 20.43
N GLN A 28 -35.85 -19.07 20.39
CA GLN A 28 -35.32 -20.22 19.66
C GLN A 28 -35.87 -20.23 18.23
N SER A 29 -35.00 -20.49 17.25
CA SER A 29 -35.40 -20.72 15.86
C SER A 29 -35.97 -22.13 15.69
N PRO A 30 -37.11 -22.34 15.01
CA PRO A 30 -37.62 -23.67 14.72
C PRO A 30 -36.93 -24.28 13.49
N THR A 31 -36.60 -25.56 13.58
CA THR A 31 -36.06 -26.39 12.50
C THR A 31 -37.09 -26.68 11.41
N LEU A 32 -36.69 -26.58 10.14
CA LEU A 32 -37.48 -27.06 8.99
C LEU A 32 -36.85 -28.33 8.39
N SER A 33 -37.66 -29.39 8.27
CA SER A 33 -37.35 -30.63 7.57
C SER A 33 -38.16 -30.72 6.27
N PRO A 34 -37.69 -31.42 5.22
CA PRO A 34 -38.30 -31.36 3.89
C PRO A 34 -39.54 -32.26 3.75
N PRO A 35 -40.49 -31.92 2.85
CA PRO A 35 -41.65 -32.75 2.58
C PRO A 35 -41.36 -33.88 1.58
N THR A 36 -41.81 -35.08 1.91
CA THR A 36 -42.03 -36.19 0.97
C THR A 36 -43.42 -36.10 0.34
N GLY A 37 -43.58 -36.37 -0.97
CA GLY A 37 -44.91 -36.43 -1.59
C GLY A 37 -44.91 -36.81 -3.07
N SER A 38 -45.51 -37.94 -3.42
CA SER A 38 -45.51 -38.52 -4.78
C SER A 38 -46.87 -38.46 -5.49
N ARG A 39 -46.85 -38.38 -6.84
CA ARG A 39 -47.78 -38.96 -7.86
C ARG A 39 -47.34 -38.40 -9.23
N ARG A 40 -46.90 -39.20 -10.23
CA ARG A 40 -47.56 -40.23 -11.08
C ARG A 40 -48.45 -39.67 -12.20
N HIS A 41 -48.36 -40.35 -13.36
CA HIS A 41 -48.94 -40.15 -14.72
C HIS A 41 -47.99 -39.45 -15.72
N GLU A 42 -47.77 -39.92 -16.95
CA GLU A 42 -48.09 -41.21 -17.60
C GLU A 42 -47.19 -41.43 -18.86
N THR A 43 -46.95 -42.69 -19.27
CA THR A 43 -46.21 -43.07 -20.50
C THR A 43 -47.16 -43.62 -21.56
N PRO A 44 -46.93 -43.45 -22.89
CA PRO A 44 -46.10 -44.41 -23.68
C PRO A 44 -45.29 -43.72 -24.84
N THR A 45 -44.37 -44.33 -25.61
CA THR A 45 -44.42 -45.59 -26.39
C THR A 45 -43.03 -46.21 -26.75
N ARG A 46 -43.06 -47.48 -27.17
CA ARG A 46 -41.99 -48.44 -27.57
C ARG A 46 -41.10 -48.00 -28.77
N SER A 47 -39.77 -48.19 -28.79
CA SER A 47 -38.93 -49.39 -29.15
C SER A 47 -38.81 -49.73 -30.66
N PRO A 48 -37.85 -50.57 -31.18
CA PRO A 48 -36.57 -51.12 -30.63
C PRO A 48 -35.34 -51.14 -31.61
N CYS A 49 -34.18 -51.67 -31.14
CA CYS A 49 -33.29 -52.69 -31.79
C CYS A 49 -31.77 -52.34 -31.84
N GLY A 50 -30.86 -53.27 -31.48
CA GLY A 50 -29.40 -53.08 -31.77
C GLY A 50 -28.28 -53.83 -31.01
N ARG A 51 -28.33 -55.16 -30.84
CA ARG A 51 -27.21 -56.15 -30.63
C ARG A 51 -26.07 -55.98 -29.57
N ARG A 52 -25.74 -57.16 -29.00
CA ARG A 52 -24.60 -57.61 -28.14
C ARG A 52 -23.20 -57.29 -28.72
N LEU A 53 -22.09 -57.25 -27.96
CA LEU A 53 -21.42 -58.39 -27.27
C LEU A 53 -20.40 -58.00 -26.15
N ASN A 54 -20.04 -59.00 -25.33
CA ASN A 54 -19.11 -59.01 -24.19
C ASN A 54 -17.64 -58.61 -24.48
N THR A 55 -16.94 -58.09 -23.45
CA THR A 55 -15.89 -58.85 -22.70
C THR A 55 -15.56 -58.25 -21.32
N THR A 56 -14.91 -59.06 -20.47
CA THR A 56 -14.79 -58.92 -19.01
C THR A 56 -13.38 -58.57 -18.51
N SER A 57 -13.26 -57.84 -17.39
CA SER A 57 -12.56 -58.29 -16.16
C SER A 57 -12.58 -57.23 -15.04
N ARG A 58 -12.25 -57.63 -13.80
CA ARG A 58 -12.47 -56.88 -12.53
C ARG A 58 -11.15 -56.59 -11.76
N PRO A 59 -11.13 -55.60 -10.86
CA PRO A 59 -10.08 -55.34 -9.83
C PRO A 59 -10.39 -56.15 -8.53
N PRO A 60 -9.91 -55.85 -7.29
CA PRO A 60 -8.94 -54.86 -6.77
C PRO A 60 -7.93 -55.43 -5.72
N ARG A 61 -7.22 -54.58 -4.94
CA ARG A 61 -6.62 -54.93 -3.64
C ARG A 61 -6.68 -53.78 -2.60
N CYS A 62 -6.79 -54.14 -1.32
CA CYS A 62 -6.85 -53.24 -0.15
C CYS A 62 -5.89 -53.66 0.97
N ALA A 63 -5.28 -52.65 1.61
CA ALA A 63 -5.05 -52.42 3.06
C ALA A 63 -4.70 -53.52 4.11
N THR A 64 -3.63 -53.22 4.87
CA THR A 64 -3.49 -53.17 6.37
C THR A 64 -2.93 -54.30 7.29
N MET A 65 -2.11 -53.80 8.26
CA MET A 65 -1.67 -54.30 9.61
C MET A 65 -0.37 -55.16 9.78
N GLY A 66 0.39 -54.89 10.87
CA GLY A 66 1.74 -55.43 11.25
C GLY A 66 1.70 -56.57 12.30
N PRO A 67 2.60 -56.69 13.33
CA PRO A 67 3.78 -55.88 13.74
C PRO A 67 5.03 -56.67 14.31
N MET A 68 6.03 -55.93 14.86
CA MET A 68 7.02 -56.27 15.95
C MET A 68 8.26 -57.22 15.83
N THR A 69 9.42 -56.65 16.23
CA THR A 69 10.58 -57.17 17.04
C THR A 69 11.50 -58.35 16.64
N ALA A 70 12.83 -58.13 16.71
CA ALA A 70 13.90 -59.12 17.03
C ALA A 70 15.18 -58.42 17.60
N GLN A 71 16.08 -59.15 18.26
CA GLN A 71 17.18 -58.63 19.13
C GLN A 71 18.60 -59.12 18.73
N HIS A 72 19.65 -58.30 19.01
CA HIS A 72 21.06 -58.63 19.39
C HIS A 72 21.91 -59.64 18.55
N PRO A 73 23.23 -59.86 18.81
CA PRO A 73 24.23 -59.19 19.69
C PRO A 73 25.31 -58.42 18.86
N GLY A 74 26.47 -57.93 19.34
CA GLY A 74 27.11 -57.78 20.67
C GLY A 74 28.63 -57.48 20.55
N SER A 75 29.30 -57.17 21.70
CA SER A 75 30.74 -56.81 21.91
C SER A 75 31.30 -55.59 21.14
N GLY A 76 32.26 -54.80 21.65
CA GLY A 76 32.85 -54.73 22.99
C GLY A 76 34.38 -54.62 22.98
N ASN A 77 34.95 -53.44 23.29
CA ASN A 77 36.23 -53.35 23.99
C ASN A 77 36.43 -51.99 24.68
N ALA A 78 37.12 -51.98 25.82
CA ALA A 78 37.55 -50.78 26.54
C ALA A 78 39.08 -50.73 26.57
N GLY A 79 39.65 -49.52 26.60
CA GLY A 79 41.11 -49.32 26.67
C GLY A 79 41.46 -48.13 27.56
N HIS A 80 41.99 -48.42 28.74
CA HIS A 80 42.63 -47.46 29.65
C HIS A 80 44.08 -47.16 29.19
N HIS A 81 44.56 -45.91 29.33
CA HIS A 81 45.52 -45.50 30.39
C HIS A 81 46.32 -44.21 30.04
N ASP A 82 46.41 -43.36 31.05
CA ASP A 82 47.57 -42.62 31.57
C ASP A 82 48.39 -41.63 30.72
N SER A 83 48.24 -40.36 31.13
CA SER A 83 49.30 -39.40 31.50
C SER A 83 50.78 -39.73 31.28
N HIS A 84 51.53 -38.73 30.83
CA HIS A 84 52.83 -38.38 31.42
C HIS A 84 53.07 -36.86 31.41
N ASP A 85 53.98 -36.42 32.28
CA ASP A 85 54.21 -35.04 32.72
C ASP A 85 55.69 -34.63 32.47
N GLU A 86 56.02 -33.39 32.85
CA GLU A 86 57.34 -32.87 33.25
C GLU A 86 58.37 -32.28 32.24
N ASP A 87 58.85 -31.09 32.66
CA ASP A 87 60.21 -30.51 32.63
C ASP A 87 60.93 -30.11 31.31
N ALA A 88 61.93 -29.20 31.30
CA ALA A 88 62.18 -27.90 31.98
C ALA A 88 63.57 -27.34 31.56
N ARG A 89 63.93 -26.13 32.05
CA ARG A 89 65.31 -25.53 32.16
C ARG A 89 65.87 -24.91 30.84
N LYS A 90 66.11 -23.59 30.78
CA LYS A 90 67.11 -22.69 31.44
C LYS A 90 68.47 -22.60 30.70
N ALA A 91 68.84 -21.40 30.26
CA ALA A 91 70.21 -20.88 30.32
C ALA A 91 70.21 -19.33 30.34
N ARG A 92 71.23 -18.71 30.95
CA ARG A 92 71.47 -17.25 31.02
C ARG A 92 72.85 -16.95 30.43
N HIS A 93 73.09 -15.70 29.99
CA HIS A 93 74.44 -15.10 30.06
C HIS A 93 74.37 -13.58 30.30
N PRO A 94 75.28 -12.98 31.10
CA PRO A 94 75.34 -11.53 31.37
C PRO A 94 76.61 -10.86 30.77
N GLY A 95 76.63 -9.52 30.69
CA GLY A 95 77.85 -8.75 30.40
C GLY A 95 77.66 -7.22 30.38
N SER A 96 78.57 -6.51 31.06
CA SER A 96 78.87 -5.06 31.06
C SER A 96 78.47 -4.21 29.85
N GLY A 97 78.18 -2.89 29.94
CA GLY A 97 78.30 -1.97 31.07
C GLY A 97 79.29 -0.82 30.80
N THR A 98 78.78 0.39 30.50
CA THR A 98 79.49 1.68 30.57
C THR A 98 78.47 2.82 30.73
N ALA A 99 78.78 3.82 31.56
CA ALA A 99 77.91 4.96 31.80
C ALA A 99 78.55 6.26 31.28
N VAL A 100 77.74 7.11 30.65
CA VAL A 100 78.05 8.53 30.38
C VAL A 100 76.91 9.37 30.95
N ARG A 101 77.22 10.50 31.59
CA ARG A 101 76.27 11.28 32.41
C ARG A 101 75.63 12.45 31.66
N HIS A 102 74.51 12.89 32.25
CA HIS A 102 73.90 14.23 32.20
C HIS A 102 73.14 14.66 30.93
N ALA A 103 71.81 14.50 31.00
CA ALA A 103 70.89 15.64 30.94
C ALA A 103 69.67 15.36 31.83
N THR A 104 69.28 16.29 32.71
CA THR A 104 68.07 16.17 33.53
C THR A 104 66.90 16.76 32.76
N ASP A 105 66.01 15.92 32.22
CA ASP A 105 64.78 16.39 31.58
C ASP A 105 63.54 15.96 32.39
N ARG A 106 62.60 16.89 32.58
CA ARG A 106 61.39 16.66 33.39
C ARG A 106 60.31 16.05 32.48
N PRO A 107 59.56 15.01 32.91
CA PRO A 107 58.48 14.47 32.10
C PRO A 107 57.39 15.53 31.87
N ARG A 108 57.20 15.93 30.61
CA ARG A 108 56.06 16.77 30.19
C ARG A 108 54.78 15.93 30.27
N SER A 109 53.75 16.45 30.95
CA SER A 109 52.51 15.71 31.21
C SER A 109 51.72 15.44 29.92
N PRO A 110 51.24 14.20 29.67
CA PRO A 110 50.56 13.84 28.42
C PRO A 110 49.26 14.62 28.19
N LEU A 111 48.60 15.11 29.26
CA LEU A 111 47.42 15.97 29.18
C LEU A 111 47.64 17.24 28.32
N ARG A 112 48.85 17.83 28.37
CA ARG A 112 49.13 19.08 27.64
C ARG A 112 49.24 18.87 26.13
N THR A 113 49.77 17.73 25.70
CA THR A 113 49.86 17.39 24.28
C THR A 113 48.48 17.04 23.71
N ALA A 114 47.67 16.27 24.45
CA ALA A 114 46.31 15.92 24.04
C ALA A 114 45.41 17.16 23.88
N LEU A 115 45.48 18.10 24.83
CA LEU A 115 44.70 19.35 24.76
C LEU A 115 45.08 20.22 23.55
N PHE A 116 46.38 20.29 23.23
CA PHE A 116 46.87 21.06 22.08
C PHE A 116 46.40 20.48 20.74
N VAL A 117 46.43 19.15 20.59
CA VAL A 117 45.92 18.45 19.39
C VAL A 117 44.42 18.67 19.25
N ALA A 118 43.64 18.49 20.32
CA ALA A 118 42.19 18.70 20.30
C ALA A 118 41.80 20.14 19.90
N THR A 119 42.49 21.15 20.46
CA THR A 119 42.25 22.56 20.08
C THR A 119 42.59 22.82 18.61
N THR A 120 43.66 22.23 18.10
CA THR A 120 44.08 22.39 16.69
C THR A 120 43.05 21.80 15.72
N VAL A 121 42.48 20.63 16.04
CA VAL A 121 41.43 20.00 15.21
C VAL A 121 40.14 20.85 15.20
N VAL A 122 39.70 21.36 16.36
CA VAL A 122 38.49 22.20 16.44
C VAL A 122 38.66 23.49 15.62
N VAL A 123 39.82 24.14 15.68
CA VAL A 123 40.11 25.35 14.88
C VAL A 123 40.15 25.03 13.38
N ALA A 124 40.73 23.89 12.97
CA ALA A 124 40.75 23.48 11.57
C ALA A 124 39.33 23.21 11.03
N VAL A 125 38.48 22.51 11.78
CA VAL A 125 37.07 22.26 11.40
C VAL A 125 36.29 23.57 11.31
N ALA A 126 36.45 24.48 12.29
CA ALA A 126 35.79 25.78 12.27
C ALA A 126 36.20 26.64 11.05
N LEU A 127 37.46 26.57 10.62
CA LEU A 127 37.93 27.26 9.42
C LEU A 127 37.36 26.65 8.13
N VAL A 128 37.30 25.31 8.01
CA VAL A 128 36.69 24.63 6.85
C VAL A 128 35.20 24.95 6.74
N VAL A 129 34.46 24.86 7.86
CA VAL A 129 33.04 25.24 7.91
C VAL A 129 32.86 26.73 7.60
N GLY A 130 33.71 27.61 8.12
CA GLY A 130 33.67 29.05 7.82
C GLY A 130 33.88 29.36 6.33
N VAL A 131 34.85 28.70 5.68
CA VAL A 131 35.09 28.83 4.23
C VAL A 131 33.89 28.33 3.42
N TRP A 132 33.25 27.23 3.82
CA TRP A 132 32.02 26.74 3.18
C TRP A 132 30.84 27.71 3.35
N PHE A 133 30.60 28.18 4.58
CA PHE A 133 29.44 29.02 4.92
C PHE A 133 29.53 30.45 4.35
N PHE A 134 30.73 31.03 4.27
CA PHE A 134 30.92 32.38 3.73
C PHE A 134 31.31 32.38 2.24
N GLY A 135 32.25 31.52 1.81
CA GLY A 135 32.73 31.47 0.43
C GLY A 135 31.70 30.88 -0.55
N GLY A 136 31.06 29.77 -0.18
CA GLY A 136 30.05 29.12 -1.01
C GLY A 136 28.84 30.02 -1.29
N ARG A 137 28.37 30.77 -0.28
CA ARG A 137 27.22 31.67 -0.42
C ARG A 137 27.51 32.90 -1.28
N THR A 138 28.76 33.37 -1.36
CA THR A 138 29.16 34.42 -2.32
C THR A 138 29.25 33.91 -3.76
N TRP A 139 29.74 32.68 -3.97
CA TRP A 139 29.83 32.06 -5.30
C TRP A 139 28.44 31.75 -5.88
N LEU A 140 27.56 31.14 -5.08
CA LEU A 140 26.17 30.87 -5.47
C LEU A 140 25.39 32.16 -5.79
N ARG A 141 25.62 33.26 -5.05
CA ARG A 141 25.02 34.56 -5.37
C ARG A 141 25.53 35.15 -6.69
N ALA A 142 26.82 34.97 -7.01
CA ALA A 142 27.38 35.41 -8.29
C ALA A 142 26.81 34.61 -9.48
N GLN A 143 26.58 33.30 -9.31
CA GLN A 143 25.90 32.49 -10.33
C GLN A 143 24.41 32.81 -10.46
N ALA A 144 23.69 33.01 -9.36
CA ALA A 144 22.29 33.44 -9.39
C ALA A 144 22.12 34.81 -10.07
N ALA A 145 23.05 35.75 -9.85
CA ALA A 145 23.07 37.02 -10.58
C ALA A 145 23.27 36.81 -12.09
N LYS A 146 24.23 35.96 -12.49
CA LYS A 146 24.51 35.68 -13.90
C LYS A 146 23.35 35.00 -14.63
N VAL A 147 22.64 34.07 -13.97
CA VAL A 147 21.42 33.45 -14.51
C VAL A 147 20.28 34.47 -14.64
N ARG A 148 20.14 35.38 -13.66
CA ARG A 148 19.15 36.46 -13.69
C ARG A 148 19.40 37.46 -14.82
N ASP A 149 20.65 37.82 -15.10
CA ASP A 149 20.99 38.75 -16.18
C ASP A 149 20.73 38.09 -17.56
N SER A 150 21.10 36.82 -17.75
CA SER A 150 20.75 36.08 -18.97
C SER A 150 19.23 35.87 -19.15
N ALA A 151 18.47 35.71 -18.07
CA ALA A 151 17.01 35.67 -18.13
C ALA A 151 16.41 37.03 -18.51
N ALA A 152 17.01 38.14 -18.07
CA ALA A 152 16.58 39.49 -18.41
C ALA A 152 16.84 39.84 -19.89
N GLU A 153 17.98 39.43 -20.46
CA GLU A 153 18.24 39.54 -21.90
C GLU A 153 17.23 38.70 -22.71
N LEU A 154 16.96 37.46 -22.29
CA LEU A 154 16.00 36.58 -22.97
C LEU A 154 14.56 37.13 -22.94
N SER A 155 14.14 37.75 -21.83
CA SER A 155 12.85 38.44 -21.76
C SER A 155 12.77 39.67 -22.67
N GLN A 156 13.84 40.46 -22.80
CA GLN A 156 13.85 41.62 -23.70
C GLN A 156 13.81 41.21 -25.18
N ASP A 157 14.47 40.11 -25.57
CA ASP A 157 14.37 39.61 -26.95
C ASP A 157 12.97 39.05 -27.28
N ILE A 158 12.28 38.44 -26.31
CA ILE A 158 10.88 37.99 -26.46
C ILE A 158 9.91 39.19 -26.61
N GLU A 159 10.05 40.25 -25.80
CA GLU A 159 9.26 41.48 -25.96
C GLU A 159 9.55 42.17 -27.31
N ARG A 160 10.77 42.07 -27.83
CA ARG A 160 11.15 42.69 -29.12
C ARG A 160 10.60 41.95 -30.34
N GLN A 161 10.28 40.66 -30.22
CA GLN A 161 9.67 39.86 -31.30
C GLN A 161 8.14 39.86 -31.28
N THR A 162 7.49 40.45 -30.27
CA THR A 162 6.03 40.36 -30.05
C THR A 162 5.28 41.68 -30.14
N SER A 163 5.85 42.70 -30.79
CA SER A 163 5.16 43.97 -31.06
C SER A 163 4.14 43.79 -32.20
N PRO A 164 2.81 43.91 -31.97
CA PRO A 164 1.82 43.70 -33.02
C PRO A 164 1.68 44.94 -33.91
N ASP A 165 1.60 44.73 -35.22
CA ASP A 165 1.10 45.76 -36.12
C ASP A 165 -0.38 46.04 -35.83
N LYS A 166 -0.79 47.31 -35.88
CA LYS A 166 -2.14 47.72 -35.50
C LYS A 166 -3.06 47.68 -36.69
N ASP A 167 -3.68 46.53 -36.95
CA ASP A 167 -5.04 46.43 -37.51
C ASP A 167 -5.50 44.97 -37.57
N ASP A 168 -6.22 44.49 -36.55
CA ASP A 168 -7.54 43.88 -36.80
C ASP A 168 -8.40 43.80 -35.52
N LYS A 169 -9.71 44.00 -35.65
CA LYS A 169 -10.69 43.94 -34.54
C LYS A 169 -11.68 42.80 -34.73
N ASN A 170 -11.21 41.55 -34.69
CA ASN A 170 -12.08 40.44 -34.29
C ASN A 170 -11.29 39.20 -33.85
N GLY A 171 -11.12 39.04 -32.53
CA GLY A 171 -10.46 37.87 -31.94
C GLY A 171 -11.26 37.35 -30.76
N LYS A 172 -12.06 36.30 -30.96
CA LYS A 172 -12.41 35.40 -29.86
C LYS A 172 -11.09 34.81 -29.36
N GLU A 173 -10.82 34.90 -28.06
CA GLU A 173 -9.80 34.04 -27.44
C GLU A 173 -10.20 32.59 -27.70
N ALA A 174 -9.45 31.93 -28.59
CA ALA A 174 -9.48 30.50 -28.71
C ALA A 174 -8.75 29.95 -27.49
N THR A 175 -9.49 29.62 -26.44
CA THR A 175 -9.01 28.83 -25.31
C THR A 175 -8.36 27.56 -25.88
N ALA A 176 -7.04 27.47 -25.79
CA ALA A 176 -6.31 26.30 -26.24
C ALA A 176 -6.81 25.08 -25.46
N SER A 177 -7.18 24.01 -26.16
CA SER A 177 -7.63 22.78 -25.50
C SER A 177 -6.55 22.28 -24.54
N PRO A 178 -6.90 21.80 -23.33
CA PRO A 178 -5.92 21.24 -22.41
C PRO A 178 -5.22 20.04 -23.04
N THR A 179 -3.89 19.99 -22.90
CA THR A 179 -3.03 18.93 -23.44
C THR A 179 -2.28 18.15 -22.37
N THR A 180 -2.39 18.55 -21.10
CA THR A 180 -1.86 17.81 -19.95
C THR A 180 -2.94 16.91 -19.35
N ALA A 181 -2.54 15.77 -18.77
CA ALA A 181 -3.45 14.85 -18.09
C ALA A 181 -4.27 15.55 -16.99
N ALA A 182 -3.65 16.45 -16.22
CA ALA A 182 -4.32 17.26 -15.20
C ALA A 182 -5.37 18.22 -15.80
N GLY A 183 -5.05 18.93 -16.90
CA GLY A 183 -6.01 19.82 -17.53
C GLY A 183 -7.19 19.09 -18.20
N LEU A 184 -6.95 17.88 -18.71
CA LEU A 184 -8.02 17.00 -19.20
C LEU A 184 -8.90 16.49 -18.04
N ALA A 185 -8.29 16.13 -16.91
CA ALA A 185 -9.01 15.73 -15.69
C ALA A 185 -9.86 16.88 -15.13
N GLU A 186 -9.30 18.08 -14.98
CA GLU A 186 -10.04 19.28 -14.55
C GLU A 186 -11.24 19.54 -15.48
N GLN A 187 -11.04 19.53 -16.81
CA GLN A 187 -12.12 19.73 -17.77
C GLN A 187 -13.21 18.65 -17.68
N ALA A 188 -12.82 17.39 -17.47
CA ALA A 188 -13.77 16.28 -17.34
C ALA A 188 -14.57 16.38 -16.02
N VAL A 189 -13.91 16.67 -14.90
CA VAL A 189 -14.53 16.83 -13.57
C VAL A 189 -15.44 18.07 -13.52
N ASP A 190 -15.06 19.17 -14.19
CA ASP A 190 -15.91 20.37 -14.35
C ASP A 190 -17.20 20.09 -15.13
N GLY A 191 -17.22 19.05 -15.96
CA GLY A 191 -18.41 18.60 -16.70
C GLY A 191 -19.30 17.63 -15.94
N MET A 192 -18.86 17.10 -14.79
CA MET A 192 -19.58 16.11 -13.99
C MET A 192 -20.52 16.77 -12.96
N THR A 193 -21.62 16.09 -12.63
CA THR A 193 -22.41 16.43 -11.44
C THR A 193 -21.68 16.01 -10.16
N VAL A 194 -22.12 16.48 -8.99
CA VAL A 194 -21.52 16.11 -7.70
C VAL A 194 -21.65 14.60 -7.44
N GLU A 195 -22.77 14.01 -7.85
CA GLU A 195 -23.04 12.57 -7.80
C GLU A 195 -22.05 11.79 -8.66
N GLU A 196 -21.79 12.24 -9.90
CA GLU A 196 -20.81 11.63 -10.79
C GLU A 196 -19.37 11.78 -10.26
N GLN A 197 -19.04 12.92 -9.65
CA GLN A 197 -17.75 13.14 -8.98
C GLN A 197 -17.57 12.17 -7.79
N CYS A 198 -18.58 12.05 -6.92
CA CYS A 198 -18.59 11.08 -5.82
C CYS A 198 -18.42 9.64 -6.33
N ALA A 199 -19.08 9.28 -7.43
CA ALA A 199 -19.01 7.95 -8.01
C ALA A 199 -17.65 7.62 -8.65
N GLN A 200 -16.91 8.62 -9.16
CA GLN A 200 -15.51 8.39 -9.55
C GLN A 200 -14.61 8.01 -8.37
N LEU A 201 -14.98 8.35 -7.14
CA LEU A 201 -14.21 8.02 -5.94
C LEU A 201 -14.49 6.60 -5.41
N VAL A 202 -15.28 5.76 -6.09
CA VAL A 202 -15.64 4.42 -5.61
C VAL A 202 -15.04 3.32 -6.49
N MET A 203 -14.43 2.33 -5.82
CA MET A 203 -14.01 1.04 -6.36
C MET A 203 -14.85 -0.08 -5.76
N MET A 204 -15.81 -0.58 -6.54
CA MET A 204 -16.77 -1.60 -6.13
C MET A 204 -16.36 -3.03 -6.53
N PRO A 205 -16.81 -4.09 -5.86
CA PRO A 205 -16.34 -5.44 -6.15
C PRO A 205 -17.19 -6.15 -7.21
N LEU A 206 -16.52 -6.88 -8.10
CA LEU A 206 -17.08 -7.98 -8.89
C LEU A 206 -16.48 -9.29 -8.39
N SER A 207 -17.31 -10.12 -7.76
CA SER A 207 -16.86 -11.39 -7.17
C SER A 207 -16.75 -12.50 -8.21
N TYR A 208 -15.80 -13.42 -7.99
CA TYR A 208 -15.66 -14.62 -8.81
C TYR A 208 -16.97 -15.42 -8.88
N GLY A 209 -17.41 -15.70 -10.12
CA GLY A 209 -18.65 -16.42 -10.40
C GLY A 209 -19.87 -15.52 -10.62
N GLU A 210 -19.75 -14.21 -10.39
CA GLU A 210 -20.73 -13.23 -10.83
C GLU A 210 -20.59 -12.92 -12.32
N ASP A 211 -21.70 -12.58 -12.97
CA ASP A 211 -21.69 -12.03 -14.32
C ASP A 211 -21.42 -10.51 -14.24
N PRO A 212 -20.62 -9.92 -15.16
CA PRO A 212 -20.34 -8.48 -15.16
C PRO A 212 -21.59 -7.59 -15.16
N SER A 213 -22.72 -8.06 -15.68
CA SER A 213 -23.99 -7.32 -15.65
C SER A 213 -24.50 -7.03 -14.22
N ALA A 214 -24.00 -7.75 -13.21
CA ALA A 214 -24.29 -7.47 -11.79
C ALA A 214 -23.83 -6.08 -11.32
N VAL A 215 -22.91 -5.42 -12.04
CA VAL A 215 -22.44 -4.05 -11.76
C VAL A 215 -22.73 -3.05 -12.89
N GLU A 216 -23.46 -3.46 -13.93
CA GLU A 216 -23.70 -2.63 -15.13
C GLU A 216 -24.43 -1.32 -14.81
N GLY A 217 -25.43 -1.34 -13.93
CA GLY A 217 -26.17 -0.13 -13.52
C GLY A 217 -25.29 0.87 -12.77
N TYR A 218 -24.47 0.42 -11.83
CA TYR A 218 -23.55 1.29 -11.09
C TYR A 218 -22.52 1.96 -12.02
N VAL A 219 -22.02 1.24 -13.03
CA VAL A 219 -21.08 1.82 -14.01
C VAL A 219 -21.79 2.76 -14.99
N LYS A 220 -22.93 2.36 -15.57
CA LYS A 220 -23.62 3.13 -16.63
C LYS A 220 -24.41 4.32 -16.11
N ASP A 221 -25.15 4.12 -15.03
CA ASP A 221 -26.17 5.04 -14.55
C ASP A 221 -25.62 5.87 -13.39
N SER A 222 -25.02 5.23 -12.38
CA SER A 222 -24.40 5.93 -11.24
C SER A 222 -23.00 6.49 -11.54
N LYS A 223 -22.38 6.13 -12.67
CA LYS A 223 -21.01 6.52 -13.06
C LYS A 223 -19.91 6.11 -12.06
N VAL A 224 -20.02 4.94 -11.44
CA VAL A 224 -18.93 4.38 -10.61
C VAL A 224 -17.65 4.25 -11.44
N GLY A 225 -16.54 4.76 -10.91
CA GLY A 225 -15.30 4.95 -11.66
C GLY A 225 -14.35 3.75 -11.71
N SER A 226 -14.50 2.78 -10.81
CA SER A 226 -13.53 1.70 -10.61
C SER A 226 -14.19 0.38 -10.18
N VAL A 227 -13.59 -0.76 -10.54
CA VAL A 227 -14.04 -2.11 -10.15
C VAL A 227 -12.87 -2.96 -9.66
N LEU A 228 -13.07 -3.64 -8.52
CA LEU A 228 -12.14 -4.62 -7.96
C LEU A 228 -12.57 -6.06 -8.33
N LEU A 229 -11.67 -6.85 -8.92
CA LEU A 229 -11.91 -8.27 -9.19
C LEU A 229 -11.58 -9.11 -7.94
N MET A 230 -12.60 -9.69 -7.32
CA MET A 230 -12.46 -10.44 -6.06
C MET A 230 -12.63 -11.95 -6.24
N GLY A 231 -12.07 -12.72 -5.29
CA GLY A 231 -12.25 -14.18 -5.23
C GLY A 231 -11.26 -14.96 -6.11
N ASN A 232 -11.51 -16.25 -6.33
CA ASN A 232 -10.50 -17.16 -6.93
C ASN A 232 -10.82 -17.46 -8.41
N TRP A 233 -10.45 -16.53 -9.29
CA TRP A 233 -10.66 -16.62 -10.74
C TRP A 233 -9.72 -17.64 -11.37
N THR A 234 -10.24 -18.79 -11.80
CA THR A 234 -9.44 -19.88 -12.41
C THR A 234 -9.56 -19.99 -13.94
N SER A 235 -10.29 -19.05 -14.57
CA SER A 235 -10.59 -19.07 -16.00
C SER A 235 -9.43 -18.61 -16.91
N GLY A 236 -8.28 -18.26 -16.32
CA GLY A 236 -7.12 -17.76 -17.06
C GLY A 236 -7.32 -16.35 -17.64
N THR A 237 -6.29 -15.83 -18.31
CA THR A 237 -6.31 -14.46 -18.85
C THR A 237 -7.45 -14.23 -19.83
N ALA A 238 -7.83 -15.24 -20.62
CA ALA A 238 -8.92 -15.14 -21.59
C ALA A 238 -10.30 -14.99 -20.93
N GLY A 239 -10.57 -15.73 -19.85
CA GLY A 239 -11.85 -15.63 -19.13
C GLY A 239 -11.98 -14.33 -18.34
N VAL A 240 -10.89 -13.88 -17.70
CA VAL A 240 -10.84 -12.56 -17.06
C VAL A 240 -11.01 -11.45 -18.10
N LYS A 241 -10.34 -11.53 -19.26
CA LYS A 241 -10.49 -10.56 -20.36
C LYS A 241 -11.93 -10.41 -20.84
N GLN A 242 -12.72 -11.49 -20.86
CA GLN A 242 -14.13 -11.40 -21.22
C GLN A 242 -14.92 -10.55 -20.21
N ALA A 243 -14.65 -10.71 -18.91
CA ALA A 243 -15.30 -9.93 -17.87
C ALA A 243 -14.85 -8.45 -17.90
N THR A 244 -13.54 -8.19 -17.99
CA THR A 244 -13.01 -6.82 -18.02
C THR A 244 -13.42 -6.04 -19.27
N ALA A 245 -13.50 -6.71 -20.43
CA ALA A 245 -14.03 -6.09 -21.65
C ALA A 245 -15.51 -5.72 -21.54
N ALA A 246 -16.33 -6.54 -20.86
CA ALA A 246 -17.72 -6.19 -20.58
C ALA A 246 -17.82 -4.95 -19.67
N LEU A 247 -17.06 -4.92 -18.57
CA LEU A 247 -16.98 -3.77 -17.67
C LEU A 247 -16.56 -2.48 -18.39
N GLN A 248 -15.49 -2.51 -19.21
CA GLN A 248 -15.06 -1.34 -19.98
C GLN A 248 -16.11 -0.92 -21.04
N SER A 249 -16.86 -1.87 -21.61
CA SER A 249 -17.95 -1.55 -22.55
C SER A 249 -19.11 -0.80 -21.89
N TYR A 250 -19.32 -1.00 -20.59
CA TYR A 250 -20.35 -0.27 -19.82
C TYR A 250 -19.94 1.19 -19.60
N ALA A 251 -18.70 1.42 -19.18
CA ALA A 251 -18.15 2.77 -19.00
C ALA A 251 -18.13 3.54 -20.33
N THR A 252 -17.39 3.03 -21.31
CA THR A 252 -17.20 3.69 -22.63
C THR A 252 -18.52 3.86 -23.40
N GLY A 253 -19.40 2.85 -23.35
CA GLY A 253 -20.74 2.91 -23.96
C GLY A 253 -21.68 3.92 -23.32
N SER A 254 -21.37 4.42 -22.11
CA SER A 254 -22.12 5.47 -21.42
C SER A 254 -21.44 6.85 -21.47
N GLY A 255 -20.35 6.99 -22.24
CA GLY A 255 -19.57 8.23 -22.38
C GLY A 255 -18.58 8.50 -21.24
N GLN A 256 -18.41 7.55 -20.31
CA GLN A 256 -17.50 7.67 -19.17
C GLN A 256 -16.04 7.42 -19.61
N ILE A 257 -15.08 8.06 -18.93
CA ILE A 257 -13.67 7.66 -18.99
C ILE A 257 -13.53 6.18 -18.55
N PRO A 258 -12.66 5.38 -19.18
CA PRO A 258 -12.49 3.97 -18.82
C PRO A 258 -12.23 3.72 -17.33
N LEU A 259 -12.64 2.54 -16.86
CA LEU A 259 -12.56 2.14 -15.46
C LEU A 259 -11.11 1.87 -15.06
N PHE A 260 -10.78 2.13 -13.79
CA PHE A 260 -9.78 1.30 -13.14
C PHE A 260 -10.40 -0.09 -12.92
N ILE A 261 -9.69 -1.11 -13.36
CA ILE A 261 -10.00 -2.51 -13.08
C ILE A 261 -8.81 -3.03 -12.28
N ALA A 262 -9.05 -3.19 -10.99
CA ALA A 262 -8.06 -3.53 -9.98
C ALA A 262 -8.19 -4.99 -9.53
N VAL A 263 -7.14 -5.49 -8.87
CA VAL A 263 -7.10 -6.81 -8.23
C VAL A 263 -5.96 -6.83 -7.21
N ASP A 264 -6.05 -7.65 -6.15
CA ASP A 264 -4.87 -8.02 -5.35
C ASP A 264 -4.17 -9.25 -5.98
N GLN A 265 -3.00 -9.01 -6.58
CA GLN A 265 -2.19 -10.04 -7.23
C GLN A 265 -0.75 -10.10 -6.65
N GLU A 266 -0.61 -9.77 -5.35
CA GLU A 266 0.64 -9.81 -4.57
C GLU A 266 1.44 -11.12 -4.76
N GLY A 267 0.74 -12.26 -4.78
CA GLY A 267 1.31 -13.60 -4.84
C GLY A 267 1.07 -14.45 -3.61
N GLY A 268 1.52 -15.70 -3.65
CA GLY A 268 1.33 -16.67 -2.56
C GLY A 268 -0.14 -16.90 -2.22
N GLN A 269 -0.56 -16.49 -1.01
CA GLN A 269 -1.95 -16.61 -0.57
C GLN A 269 -2.86 -15.54 -1.19
N VAL A 270 -2.34 -14.34 -1.49
CA VAL A 270 -3.09 -13.23 -2.08
C VAL A 270 -2.82 -13.15 -3.57
N GLN A 271 -3.42 -14.10 -4.29
CA GLN A 271 -3.42 -14.14 -5.75
C GLN A 271 -4.83 -14.48 -6.24
N HIS A 272 -5.60 -13.49 -6.69
CA HIS A 272 -6.98 -13.70 -7.14
C HIS A 272 -7.08 -14.35 -8.52
N LEU A 273 -6.18 -14.01 -9.46
CA LEU A 273 -6.24 -14.48 -10.85
C LEU A 273 -5.27 -15.62 -11.12
N LYS A 274 -5.79 -16.75 -11.60
CA LYS A 274 -5.09 -18.02 -11.78
C LYS A 274 -5.54 -18.74 -13.05
N GLY A 275 -4.80 -19.77 -13.44
CA GLY A 275 -5.11 -20.60 -14.62
C GLY A 275 -4.30 -20.22 -15.84
N ALA A 276 -4.74 -20.65 -17.03
CA ALA A 276 -3.97 -20.50 -18.26
C ALA A 276 -3.66 -19.02 -18.58
N GLY A 277 -2.36 -18.72 -18.76
CA GLY A 277 -1.88 -17.37 -19.03
C GLY A 277 -1.46 -16.56 -17.80
N PHE A 278 -1.75 -17.03 -16.58
CA PHE A 278 -1.20 -16.45 -15.34
C PHE A 278 -0.10 -17.34 -14.76
N SER A 279 0.96 -16.72 -14.25
CA SER A 279 1.97 -17.39 -13.43
C SER A 279 1.38 -17.80 -12.07
N THR A 280 1.93 -18.85 -11.46
CA THR A 280 1.85 -19.00 -10.00
C THR A 280 2.89 -18.07 -9.41
N ILE A 281 2.45 -17.03 -8.72
CA ILE A 281 3.33 -16.00 -8.16
C ILE A 281 3.75 -16.48 -6.75
N PRO A 282 5.06 -16.51 -6.43
CA PRO A 282 5.54 -16.87 -5.09
C PRO A 282 5.06 -15.86 -4.03
N SER A 283 5.10 -16.20 -2.75
CA SER A 283 4.74 -15.23 -1.69
C SER A 283 5.71 -14.04 -1.71
N ALA A 284 5.32 -12.89 -1.15
CA ALA A 284 6.24 -11.75 -1.08
C ALA A 284 7.52 -12.11 -0.31
N TYR A 285 7.41 -12.92 0.75
CA TYR A 285 8.56 -13.43 1.50
C TYR A 285 9.54 -14.25 0.63
N GLU A 286 9.02 -15.06 -0.28
CA GLU A 286 9.80 -15.77 -1.29
C GLU A 286 10.37 -14.83 -2.37
N GLN A 287 9.63 -13.79 -2.75
CA GLN A 287 10.10 -12.73 -3.67
C GLN A 287 11.27 -11.94 -3.06
N GLY A 288 11.30 -11.72 -1.75
CA GLY A 288 12.44 -11.10 -1.04
C GLY A 288 13.71 -11.96 -0.98
N GLN A 289 13.67 -13.20 -1.47
CA GLN A 289 14.87 -14.04 -1.66
C GLN A 289 15.46 -13.91 -3.08
N MET A 290 14.78 -13.21 -3.99
CA MET A 290 15.28 -12.88 -5.32
C MET A 290 16.23 -11.68 -5.24
N SER A 291 17.01 -11.44 -6.30
CA SER A 291 17.58 -10.11 -6.48
C SER A 291 16.50 -9.11 -6.93
N VAL A 292 16.65 -7.84 -6.57
CA VAL A 292 15.84 -6.71 -7.12
C VAL A 292 15.91 -6.58 -8.65
N GLY A 293 16.86 -7.24 -9.31
CA GLY A 293 16.86 -7.39 -10.77
C GLY A 293 15.80 -8.39 -11.23
N GLU A 294 15.89 -9.61 -10.71
CA GLU A 294 14.96 -10.71 -11.02
C GLU A 294 13.51 -10.37 -10.64
N LEU A 295 13.28 -9.76 -9.47
CA LEU A 295 11.94 -9.36 -9.05
C LEU A 295 11.31 -8.35 -10.02
N ARG A 296 12.08 -7.39 -10.54
CA ARG A 296 11.59 -6.41 -11.53
C ARG A 296 11.18 -7.09 -12.84
N GLU A 297 11.99 -8.05 -13.32
CA GLU A 297 11.69 -8.80 -14.54
C GLU A 297 10.44 -9.69 -14.37
N TYR A 298 10.31 -10.35 -13.21
CA TYR A 298 9.12 -11.15 -12.89
C TYR A 298 7.86 -10.31 -12.68
N ALA A 299 7.94 -9.17 -11.99
CA ALA A 299 6.82 -8.24 -11.84
C ALA A 299 6.37 -7.69 -13.20
N GLN A 300 7.29 -7.39 -14.12
CA GLN A 300 6.94 -7.04 -15.51
C GLN A 300 6.23 -8.18 -16.23
N GLN A 301 6.66 -9.44 -16.01
CA GLN A 301 5.96 -10.61 -16.56
C GLN A 301 4.54 -10.72 -16.01
N TRP A 302 4.34 -10.57 -14.70
CA TRP A 302 3.03 -10.67 -14.05
C TRP A 302 2.09 -9.53 -14.47
N GLY A 303 2.59 -8.29 -14.50
CA GLY A 303 1.86 -7.14 -15.03
C GLY A 303 1.46 -7.34 -16.49
N GLY A 304 2.32 -7.94 -17.32
CA GLY A 304 1.98 -8.27 -18.71
C GLY A 304 0.81 -9.26 -18.83
N GLN A 305 0.64 -10.15 -17.85
CA GLN A 305 -0.49 -11.08 -17.78
C GLN A 305 -1.78 -10.38 -17.31
N LEU A 306 -1.67 -9.48 -16.33
CA LEU A 306 -2.77 -8.61 -15.88
C LEU A 306 -3.28 -7.71 -17.02
N ALA A 307 -2.38 -7.00 -17.71
CA ALA A 307 -2.71 -6.18 -18.87
C ALA A 307 -3.33 -7.00 -20.01
N THR A 308 -2.84 -8.22 -20.27
CA THR A 308 -3.43 -9.15 -21.24
C THR A 308 -4.88 -9.48 -20.88
N ALA A 309 -5.18 -9.62 -19.59
CA ALA A 309 -6.50 -9.85 -19.02
C ALA A 309 -7.37 -8.59 -18.88
N GLY A 310 -6.90 -7.42 -19.28
CA GLY A 310 -7.63 -6.14 -19.18
C GLY A 310 -7.71 -5.55 -17.77
N VAL A 311 -6.89 -6.04 -16.84
CA VAL A 311 -6.62 -5.41 -15.54
C VAL A 311 -5.60 -4.30 -15.77
N ASN A 312 -5.77 -3.15 -15.10
CA ASN A 312 -4.87 -2.00 -15.23
C ASN A 312 -4.32 -1.49 -13.89
N ILE A 313 -4.82 -1.95 -12.75
CA ILE A 313 -4.25 -1.71 -11.42
C ILE A 313 -3.98 -3.05 -10.73
N ASP A 314 -2.82 -3.20 -10.09
CA ASP A 314 -2.56 -4.22 -9.07
C ASP A 314 -2.49 -3.53 -7.71
N LEU A 315 -3.23 -4.05 -6.72
CA LEU A 315 -3.23 -3.55 -5.35
C LEU A 315 -2.05 -4.15 -4.59
N ALA A 316 -0.85 -3.95 -5.12
CA ALA A 316 0.43 -4.47 -4.65
C ALA A 316 1.54 -3.46 -5.03
N PRO A 317 2.72 -3.47 -4.36
CA PRO A 317 3.17 -4.41 -3.34
C PRO A 317 2.83 -3.99 -1.90
N SER A 318 2.85 -4.96 -0.98
CA SER A 318 2.95 -4.64 0.46
C SER A 318 4.39 -4.25 0.80
N VAL A 319 4.54 -3.16 1.55
CA VAL A 319 5.82 -2.61 2.06
C VAL A 319 5.86 -2.70 3.60
N ASP A 320 4.84 -3.36 4.18
CA ASP A 320 4.69 -3.56 5.61
C ASP A 320 5.91 -4.29 6.18
N THR A 321 6.61 -3.69 7.14
CA THR A 321 7.78 -4.32 7.78
C THR A 321 7.38 -4.96 9.10
N VAL A 322 7.38 -6.29 9.16
CA VAL A 322 6.94 -7.05 10.35
C VAL A 322 7.99 -6.94 11.48
N VAL A 323 7.60 -6.33 12.60
CA VAL A 323 8.51 -6.04 13.74
C VAL A 323 8.18 -6.83 15.01
N ILE A 324 7.12 -7.66 14.97
CA ILE A 324 6.76 -8.60 16.03
C ILE A 324 6.99 -10.05 15.57
N ASP A 325 6.67 -11.04 16.40
CA ASP A 325 6.66 -12.44 15.97
C ASP A 325 5.75 -12.62 14.74
N ARG A 326 6.30 -13.14 13.63
CA ARG A 326 5.58 -13.23 12.34
C ARG A 326 4.28 -14.01 12.45
N ALA A 327 4.29 -15.12 13.19
CA ALA A 327 3.09 -15.95 13.40
C ALA A 327 2.00 -15.25 14.24
N SER A 328 2.38 -14.21 15.00
CA SER A 328 1.49 -13.37 15.81
C SER A 328 1.00 -12.11 15.08
N ASN A 329 1.60 -11.75 13.95
CA ASN A 329 1.12 -10.69 13.05
C ASN A 329 0.16 -11.28 12.00
N ALA A 330 -1.14 -11.30 12.32
CA ALA A 330 -2.15 -11.92 11.46
C ALA A 330 -2.31 -11.33 10.04
N PRO A 331 -2.18 -10.00 9.78
CA PRO A 331 -2.45 -9.46 8.45
C PRO A 331 -1.33 -9.66 7.44
N ILE A 332 -0.06 -9.72 7.87
CA ILE A 332 1.11 -9.69 6.97
C ILE A 332 2.03 -10.90 7.22
N GLY A 333 2.63 -10.97 8.42
CA GLY A 333 3.67 -11.95 8.74
C GLY A 333 3.20 -13.40 8.77
N ALA A 334 1.96 -13.66 9.20
CA ALA A 334 1.36 -14.98 9.20
C ALA A 334 0.90 -15.46 7.80
N LEU A 335 0.90 -14.55 6.82
CA LEU A 335 0.49 -14.79 5.42
C LEU A 335 1.65 -14.65 4.42
N ASP A 336 2.85 -14.31 4.90
CA ASP A 336 4.06 -14.05 4.10
C ASP A 336 3.86 -13.00 2.99
N ARG A 337 3.17 -11.91 3.35
CA ARG A 337 2.82 -10.79 2.46
C ARG A 337 3.84 -9.64 2.42
N ASP A 338 4.74 -9.56 3.39
CA ASP A 338 5.95 -8.71 3.30
C ASP A 338 7.10 -9.47 2.64
N PHE A 339 8.12 -8.74 2.15
CA PHE A 339 9.30 -9.37 1.55
C PHE A 339 10.19 -10.13 2.56
N GLY A 340 9.91 -10.06 3.87
CA GLY A 340 10.66 -10.80 4.89
C GLY A 340 12.05 -10.23 5.17
N LEU A 341 12.33 -9.02 4.69
CA LEU A 341 13.59 -8.31 4.86
C LEU A 341 13.45 -7.23 5.94
N ASP A 342 14.52 -6.47 6.18
CA ASP A 342 14.43 -5.22 6.93
C ASP A 342 13.72 -4.12 6.11
N ALA A 343 13.50 -2.97 6.73
CA ALA A 343 12.80 -1.84 6.12
C ALA A 343 13.42 -1.37 4.79
N ASP A 344 14.75 -1.31 4.72
CA ASP A 344 15.47 -0.91 3.51
C ASP A 344 15.32 -1.95 2.39
N GLY A 345 15.43 -3.24 2.73
CA GLY A 345 15.25 -4.35 1.80
C GLY A 345 13.81 -4.47 1.30
N ASN A 346 12.81 -4.34 2.18
CA ASN A 346 11.39 -4.36 1.81
C ASN A 346 11.07 -3.21 0.84
N ALA A 347 11.60 -2.01 1.10
CA ALA A 347 11.44 -0.87 0.20
C ALA A 347 12.12 -1.08 -1.16
N GLU A 348 13.35 -1.61 -1.20
CA GLU A 348 14.05 -1.89 -2.46
C GLU A 348 13.33 -2.93 -3.33
N HIS A 349 12.73 -3.96 -2.72
CA HIS A 349 11.94 -4.96 -3.43
C HIS A 349 10.58 -4.40 -3.88
N ALA A 350 9.95 -3.53 -3.08
CA ALA A 350 8.76 -2.78 -3.50
C ALA A 350 9.05 -1.91 -4.73
N VAL A 351 10.14 -1.14 -4.72
CA VAL A 351 10.58 -0.32 -5.87
C VAL A 351 10.81 -1.18 -7.12
N ALA A 352 11.42 -2.36 -6.99
CA ALA A 352 11.59 -3.29 -8.10
C ALA A 352 10.24 -3.81 -8.65
N PHE A 353 9.30 -4.16 -7.78
CA PHE A 353 7.96 -4.61 -8.16
C PHE A 353 7.17 -3.51 -8.89
N ILE A 354 7.14 -2.30 -8.33
CA ILE A 354 6.46 -1.11 -8.91
C ILE A 354 7.00 -0.83 -10.31
N GLN A 355 8.33 -0.77 -10.46
CA GLN A 355 8.97 -0.53 -11.76
C GLN A 355 8.69 -1.64 -12.78
N GLY A 356 8.54 -2.89 -12.33
CA GLY A 356 8.14 -4.01 -13.19
C GLY A 356 6.71 -3.86 -13.71
N MET A 357 5.75 -3.60 -12.81
CA MET A 357 4.34 -3.39 -13.17
C MET A 357 4.16 -2.17 -14.10
N ALA A 358 4.82 -1.06 -13.78
CA ALA A 358 4.83 0.14 -14.63
C ALA A 358 5.40 -0.14 -16.03
N ALA A 359 6.46 -0.96 -16.14
CA ALA A 359 7.02 -1.41 -17.42
C ALA A 359 6.08 -2.36 -18.21
N ALA A 360 5.01 -2.86 -17.59
CA ALA A 360 3.90 -3.57 -18.23
C ALA A 360 2.64 -2.70 -18.42
N SER A 361 2.70 -1.40 -18.09
CA SER A 361 1.57 -0.47 -18.09
C SER A 361 0.40 -0.84 -17.17
N VAL A 362 0.72 -1.48 -16.04
CA VAL A 362 -0.19 -1.75 -14.91
C VAL A 362 0.24 -0.86 -13.75
N GLY A 363 -0.69 -0.09 -13.19
CA GLY A 363 -0.42 0.77 -12.04
C GLY A 363 -0.43 0.00 -10.73
N THR A 364 0.13 0.58 -9.67
CA THR A 364 0.36 -0.09 -8.38
C THR A 364 -0.20 0.68 -7.18
N ALA A 365 -0.55 -0.05 -6.12
CA ALA A 365 -0.90 0.53 -4.83
C ALA A 365 0.04 0.02 -3.73
N VAL A 366 0.95 0.88 -3.28
CA VAL A 366 1.83 0.60 -2.13
C VAL A 366 1.00 0.54 -0.85
N LYS A 367 1.11 -0.56 -0.08
CA LYS A 367 0.22 -0.81 1.05
C LYS A 367 0.90 -1.45 2.28
N HIS A 368 0.35 -1.34 3.49
CA HIS A 368 -0.84 -0.56 3.89
C HIS A 368 -0.36 0.60 4.78
N PHE A 369 -0.26 1.81 4.22
CA PHE A 369 0.38 2.97 4.87
C PHE A 369 -0.36 3.37 6.16
N PRO A 370 0.34 3.65 7.29
CA PRO A 370 1.80 3.69 7.47
C PRO A 370 2.45 2.37 7.96
N GLY A 371 1.71 1.26 8.00
CA GLY A 371 2.26 -0.09 8.20
C GLY A 371 1.41 -0.98 9.11
N LEU A 372 1.11 -2.22 8.68
CA LEU A 372 0.43 -3.26 9.46
C LEU A 372 1.40 -4.24 10.17
N GLY A 373 2.71 -4.05 10.04
CA GLY A 373 3.73 -4.98 10.56
C GLY A 373 3.88 -5.04 12.09
N ALA A 374 3.18 -4.21 12.86
CA ALA A 374 3.22 -4.19 14.33
C ALA A 374 1.87 -4.52 15.02
N VAL A 375 0.76 -4.61 14.29
CA VAL A 375 -0.53 -5.05 14.85
C VAL A 375 -0.58 -6.58 15.01
N THR A 376 -1.56 -7.09 15.77
CA THR A 376 -1.74 -8.55 15.96
C THR A 376 -2.98 -9.08 15.26
N GLY A 377 -4.05 -8.29 15.18
CA GLY A 377 -5.27 -8.60 14.45
C GLY A 377 -5.18 -8.23 12.97
N ASN A 378 -5.84 -9.02 12.11
CA ASN A 378 -6.07 -8.63 10.73
C ASN A 378 -7.32 -7.71 10.68
N THR A 379 -7.18 -6.52 10.12
CA THR A 379 -8.21 -5.48 9.99
C THR A 379 -9.45 -5.92 9.21
N ASP A 380 -9.32 -6.88 8.29
CA ASP A 380 -10.44 -7.52 7.57
C ASP A 380 -11.49 -8.11 8.54
N PHE A 381 -11.01 -8.80 9.58
CA PHE A 381 -11.79 -9.75 10.39
C PHE A 381 -11.81 -9.41 11.89
N THR A 382 -11.06 -8.40 12.32
CA THR A 382 -10.92 -8.00 13.72
C THR A 382 -10.96 -6.48 13.89
N SER A 383 -11.25 -6.02 15.11
CA SER A 383 -11.30 -4.61 15.50
C SER A 383 -10.95 -4.45 16.99
N GLY A 384 -10.81 -3.21 17.44
CA GLY A 384 -10.39 -2.88 18.81
C GLY A 384 -8.89 -3.11 19.03
N ASP A 385 -8.48 -3.42 20.26
CA ASP A 385 -7.07 -3.46 20.70
C ASP A 385 -6.12 -4.27 19.80
N ALA A 386 -6.61 -5.30 19.11
CA ALA A 386 -5.81 -6.12 18.20
C ALA A 386 -5.36 -5.37 16.93
N THR A 387 -6.11 -4.35 16.50
CA THR A 387 -5.83 -3.48 15.34
C THR A 387 -5.28 -2.11 15.77
N VAL A 388 -4.71 -2.00 16.98
CA VAL A 388 -4.02 -0.80 17.47
C VAL A 388 -2.51 -1.01 17.39
N ASP A 389 -1.83 -0.15 16.63
CA ASP A 389 -0.37 -0.07 16.57
C ASP A 389 0.14 0.91 17.65
N THR A 390 1.12 0.46 18.43
CA THR A 390 1.76 1.24 19.52
C THR A 390 3.26 1.48 19.28
N VAL A 391 3.76 1.13 18.09
CA VAL A 391 5.17 1.14 17.70
C VAL A 391 5.43 2.14 16.58
N THR A 392 4.66 2.07 15.49
CA THR A 392 4.88 2.87 14.27
C THR A 392 4.73 4.37 14.54
N SER A 393 5.70 5.16 14.09
CA SER A 393 5.76 6.61 14.28
C SER A 393 6.45 7.27 13.08
N VAL A 394 6.50 8.61 13.04
CA VAL A 394 7.09 9.33 11.89
C VAL A 394 8.58 9.04 11.66
N ASP A 395 9.29 8.62 12.71
CA ASP A 395 10.71 8.28 12.72
C ASP A 395 10.96 6.75 12.85
N SER A 396 9.94 5.91 12.62
CA SER A 396 10.08 4.45 12.73
C SER A 396 10.48 3.79 11.40
N ILE A 397 11.17 2.65 11.49
CA ILE A 397 11.67 1.94 10.30
C ILE A 397 10.56 1.54 9.31
N GLN A 398 9.35 1.26 9.81
CA GLN A 398 8.18 0.97 8.98
C GLN A 398 7.80 2.19 8.12
N MET A 399 7.75 3.38 8.72
CA MET A 399 7.48 4.63 8.02
C MET A 399 8.58 4.95 7.00
N ASP A 400 9.84 4.69 7.34
CA ASP A 400 10.96 4.90 6.41
C ASP A 400 10.92 3.96 5.20
N ALA A 401 10.47 2.72 5.36
CA ALA A 401 10.23 1.80 4.25
C ALA A 401 9.20 2.37 3.26
N PHE A 402 8.08 2.91 3.77
CA PHE A 402 7.08 3.58 2.93
C PHE A 402 7.62 4.85 2.26
N LYS A 403 8.33 5.72 2.99
CA LYS A 403 8.96 6.93 2.40
C LYS A 403 9.83 6.56 1.20
N LYS A 404 10.71 5.58 1.36
CA LYS A 404 11.63 5.10 0.31
C LYS A 404 10.87 4.47 -0.86
N ALA A 405 9.91 3.58 -0.60
CA ALA A 405 9.12 2.95 -1.66
C ALA A 405 8.28 3.96 -2.47
N ILE A 406 7.76 5.01 -1.81
CA ILE A 406 7.01 6.08 -2.48
C ILE A 406 7.96 6.97 -3.30
N GLN A 407 9.08 7.42 -2.73
CA GLN A 407 9.98 8.40 -3.35
C GLN A 407 10.88 7.81 -4.46
N ASP A 408 11.33 6.56 -4.31
CA ASP A 408 12.19 5.88 -5.28
C ASP A 408 11.40 5.00 -6.27
N GLY A 409 10.15 4.65 -5.92
CA GLY A 409 9.28 3.78 -6.71
C GLY A 409 8.26 4.51 -7.58
N ASP A 410 7.78 5.68 -7.13
CA ASP A 410 6.72 6.48 -7.77
C ASP A 410 5.42 5.69 -8.04
N PRO A 411 4.78 5.09 -7.01
CA PRO A 411 3.57 4.28 -7.18
C PRO A 411 2.33 5.14 -7.50
N ASP A 412 1.52 4.65 -8.44
CA ASP A 412 0.27 5.27 -8.89
C ASP A 412 -0.71 5.58 -7.74
N MET A 413 -0.73 4.71 -6.73
CA MET A 413 -1.57 4.82 -5.55
C MET A 413 -0.80 4.50 -4.25
N VAL A 414 -1.24 5.08 -3.14
CA VAL A 414 -0.87 4.66 -1.78
C VAL A 414 -2.13 4.24 -1.03
N MET A 415 -2.16 3.00 -0.56
CA MET A 415 -3.31 2.43 0.16
C MET A 415 -3.18 2.64 1.66
N MET A 416 -4.23 3.20 2.26
CA MET A 416 -4.29 3.52 3.69
C MET A 416 -4.73 2.33 4.54
N SER A 417 -3.98 2.06 5.61
CA SER A 417 -4.31 1.12 6.68
C SER A 417 -5.60 1.51 7.42
N LEU A 418 -6.31 0.49 7.93
CA LEU A 418 -7.48 0.64 8.80
C LEU A 418 -7.14 0.50 10.30
N ALA A 419 -5.86 0.36 10.65
CA ALA A 419 -5.41 0.34 12.05
C ALA A 419 -5.36 1.76 12.65
N THR A 420 -5.41 1.84 13.98
CA THR A 420 -5.22 3.09 14.76
C THR A 420 -3.78 3.13 15.30
N TYR A 421 -3.13 4.29 15.30
CA TYR A 421 -1.69 4.41 15.54
C TYR A 421 -1.37 5.35 16.70
N THR A 422 -1.12 4.82 17.91
CA THR A 422 -1.07 5.67 19.13
C THR A 422 0.05 6.69 19.16
N ASN A 423 1.10 6.51 18.34
CA ASN A 423 2.23 7.43 18.22
C ASN A 423 2.09 8.41 17.03
N LEU A 424 0.95 8.38 16.31
CA LEU A 424 0.62 9.26 15.19
C LEU A 424 -0.73 9.96 15.43
N ASP A 425 -1.81 9.19 15.41
CA ASP A 425 -3.17 9.62 15.71
C ASP A 425 -3.86 8.49 16.52
N PRO A 426 -4.06 8.67 17.84
CA PRO A 426 -4.69 7.67 18.70
C PRO A 426 -6.22 7.67 18.60
N ASP A 427 -6.83 8.68 17.99
CA ASP A 427 -8.28 8.90 18.00
C ASP A 427 -8.95 8.38 16.71
N HIS A 428 -8.21 8.23 15.61
CA HIS A 428 -8.72 7.79 14.31
C HIS A 428 -7.91 6.64 13.69
N PRO A 429 -8.55 5.68 12.99
CA PRO A 429 -7.88 4.82 12.01
C PRO A 429 -7.10 5.64 10.97
N ALA A 430 -5.99 5.11 10.45
CA ALA A 430 -5.13 5.87 9.53
C ALA A 430 -5.85 6.37 8.27
N CYS A 431 -6.79 5.61 7.71
CA CYS A 431 -7.65 6.03 6.60
C CYS A 431 -8.54 7.25 6.91
N PHE A 432 -8.88 7.50 8.18
CA PHE A 432 -9.69 8.65 8.61
C PHE A 432 -8.86 9.76 9.30
N SER A 433 -7.53 9.60 9.37
CA SER A 433 -6.65 10.57 10.02
C SER A 433 -6.12 11.60 9.02
N SER A 434 -6.60 12.84 9.12
CA SER A 434 -6.08 13.96 8.34
C SER A 434 -4.61 14.26 8.65
N TYR A 435 -4.15 13.97 9.88
CA TYR A 435 -2.73 14.10 10.24
C TYR A 435 -1.87 13.10 9.45
N ILE A 436 -2.29 11.83 9.36
CA ILE A 436 -1.52 10.81 8.63
C ILE A 436 -1.57 11.05 7.11
N ILE A 437 -2.73 11.41 6.55
CA ILE A 437 -2.88 11.64 5.11
C ILE A 437 -2.34 13.01 4.68
N GLN A 438 -2.85 14.12 5.22
CA GLN A 438 -2.45 15.46 4.75
C GLN A 438 -1.09 15.88 5.31
N ASP A 439 -0.84 15.72 6.61
CA ASP A 439 0.36 16.27 7.25
C ASP A 439 1.59 15.38 7.08
N ILE A 440 1.44 14.05 7.08
CA ILE A 440 2.54 13.12 6.84
C ILE A 440 2.65 12.79 5.35
N LEU A 441 1.70 12.04 4.78
CA LEU A 441 1.83 11.49 3.42
C LEU A 441 1.93 12.59 2.34
N ARG A 442 1.01 13.57 2.32
CA ARG A 442 1.08 14.65 1.32
C ARG A 442 2.19 15.67 1.62
N LYS A 443 2.22 16.26 2.84
CA LYS A 443 3.13 17.39 3.13
C LYS A 443 4.56 17.01 3.50
N GLN A 444 4.81 15.93 4.26
CA GLN A 444 6.15 15.55 4.70
C GLN A 444 6.85 14.58 3.73
N ILE A 445 6.12 13.58 3.22
CA ILE A 445 6.67 12.63 2.24
C ILE A 445 6.65 13.22 0.82
N GLY A 446 5.67 14.08 0.52
CA GLY A 446 5.54 14.75 -0.78
C GLY A 446 4.68 13.99 -1.79
N TYR A 447 3.74 13.15 -1.34
CA TYR A 447 2.92 12.33 -2.22
C TYR A 447 1.67 13.07 -2.72
N ASP A 448 1.68 13.49 -3.98
CA ASP A 448 0.57 14.17 -4.65
C ASP A 448 -0.36 13.24 -5.45
N GLY A 449 -0.06 11.93 -5.49
CA GLY A 449 -0.83 10.91 -6.18
C GLY A 449 -2.16 10.51 -5.50
N VAL A 450 -2.73 9.39 -5.94
CA VAL A 450 -4.04 8.90 -5.48
C VAL A 450 -3.89 8.16 -4.15
N VAL A 451 -4.54 8.67 -3.11
CA VAL A 451 -4.65 8.00 -1.82
C VAL A 451 -5.90 7.11 -1.85
N ILE A 452 -5.70 5.79 -1.87
CA ILE A 452 -6.78 4.80 -1.86
C ILE A 452 -7.00 4.26 -0.43
N SER A 453 -8.22 3.91 -0.06
CA SER A 453 -8.47 3.19 1.19
C SER A 453 -8.16 1.71 1.02
N ASP A 454 -7.74 1.02 2.08
CA ASP A 454 -8.07 -0.40 2.23
C ASP A 454 -9.61 -0.55 2.37
N SER A 455 -10.16 -1.76 2.30
CA SER A 455 -11.60 -1.98 2.16
C SER A 455 -12.41 -1.39 3.32
N LEU A 456 -13.24 -0.37 3.05
CA LEU A 456 -14.10 0.24 4.08
C LEU A 456 -15.26 -0.66 4.52
N SER A 457 -15.41 -1.86 3.92
CA SER A 457 -16.32 -2.90 4.41
C SER A 457 -15.66 -3.86 5.41
N ALA A 458 -14.42 -3.59 5.85
CA ALA A 458 -13.68 -4.43 6.78
C ALA A 458 -14.11 -4.26 8.25
N SER A 459 -13.85 -5.28 9.07
CA SER A 459 -14.25 -5.32 10.48
C SER A 459 -13.66 -4.18 11.32
N ALA A 460 -12.43 -3.72 11.01
CA ALA A 460 -11.76 -2.64 11.72
C ALA A 460 -12.58 -1.33 11.77
N VAL A 461 -13.33 -1.03 10.70
CA VAL A 461 -14.16 0.19 10.59
C VAL A 461 -15.68 -0.10 10.66
N SER A 462 -16.10 -1.33 10.95
CA SER A 462 -17.52 -1.71 11.03
C SER A 462 -18.30 -1.08 12.19
N GLY A 463 -17.64 -0.28 13.04
CA GLY A 463 -18.26 0.52 14.09
C GLY A 463 -18.72 1.91 13.64
N TYR A 464 -18.35 2.33 12.43
CA TYR A 464 -18.79 3.58 11.80
C TYR A 464 -20.09 3.37 11.03
N ASP A 465 -20.87 4.44 10.86
CA ASP A 465 -22.05 4.44 9.98
C ASP A 465 -21.60 4.33 8.51
N SER A 466 -22.24 3.45 7.74
CA SER A 466 -21.87 3.18 6.34
C SER A 466 -21.91 4.44 5.47
N SER A 467 -22.87 5.35 5.72
CA SER A 467 -22.96 6.63 5.02
C SER A 467 -21.80 7.58 5.31
N GLN A 468 -21.12 7.41 6.45
CA GLN A 468 -20.03 8.28 6.88
C GLN A 468 -18.66 7.79 6.41
N LEU A 469 -18.53 6.53 5.98
CA LEU A 469 -17.24 5.94 5.58
C LEU A 469 -16.54 6.74 4.47
N GLY A 470 -17.26 7.07 3.39
CA GLY A 470 -16.73 7.87 2.29
C GLY A 470 -16.46 9.33 2.68
N VAL A 471 -17.37 9.93 3.46
CA VAL A 471 -17.24 11.30 3.97
C VAL A 471 -15.97 11.46 4.81
N LEU A 472 -15.76 10.59 5.80
CA LEU A 472 -14.59 10.63 6.69
C LEU A 472 -13.28 10.42 5.92
N PHE A 473 -13.26 9.51 4.94
CA PHE A 473 -12.07 9.26 4.12
C PHE A 473 -11.70 10.47 3.26
N VAL A 474 -12.67 11.09 2.57
CA VAL A 474 -12.44 12.28 1.73
C VAL A 474 -12.08 13.51 2.59
N GLN A 475 -12.73 13.70 3.74
CA GLN A 475 -12.38 14.77 4.70
C GLN A 475 -10.95 14.61 5.24
N ALA A 476 -10.51 13.38 5.51
CA ALA A 476 -9.14 13.08 5.89
C ALA A 476 -8.14 13.38 4.76
N GLY A 477 -8.57 13.40 3.50
CA GLY A 477 -7.76 13.73 2.32
C GLY A 477 -7.52 12.57 1.36
N GLY A 478 -8.26 11.47 1.52
CA GLY A 478 -8.28 10.34 0.60
C GLY A 478 -8.97 10.66 -0.73
N ASP A 479 -8.68 9.89 -1.77
CA ASP A 479 -9.18 10.11 -3.13
C ASP A 479 -10.04 8.96 -3.69
N LEU A 480 -9.74 7.70 -3.36
CA LEU A 480 -10.42 6.52 -3.90
C LEU A 480 -10.80 5.53 -2.80
N ILE A 481 -12.07 5.15 -2.73
CA ILE A 481 -12.65 4.28 -1.71
C ILE A 481 -12.71 2.85 -2.25
N CYS A 482 -12.02 1.93 -1.60
CA CYS A 482 -12.13 0.50 -1.86
C CYS A 482 -13.24 -0.12 -0.98
N ILE A 483 -14.06 -1.00 -1.55
CA ILE A 483 -15.04 -1.81 -0.81
C ILE A 483 -15.09 -3.25 -1.32
N ASN A 484 -15.13 -4.21 -0.38
CA ASN A 484 -15.24 -5.64 -0.67
C ASN A 484 -16.69 -6.16 -0.54
N ASP A 485 -17.57 -5.43 0.15
CA ASP A 485 -19.01 -5.69 0.20
C ASP A 485 -19.76 -4.67 -0.67
N ARG A 486 -20.33 -5.15 -1.79
CA ARG A 486 -21.11 -4.30 -2.71
C ARG A 486 -22.35 -3.69 -2.05
N SER A 487 -22.87 -4.26 -0.97
CA SER A 487 -24.07 -3.71 -0.30
C SER A 487 -23.86 -2.34 0.34
N LEU A 488 -22.60 -1.93 0.60
CA LEU A 488 -22.28 -0.60 1.13
C LEU A 488 -22.15 0.48 0.04
N THR A 489 -22.22 0.11 -1.25
CA THR A 489 -21.98 1.05 -2.37
C THR A 489 -22.96 2.23 -2.35
N GLU A 490 -24.25 1.95 -2.12
CA GLU A 490 -25.32 2.96 -2.13
C GLU A 490 -25.21 3.89 -0.92
N ASP A 491 -25.13 3.35 0.30
CA ASP A 491 -24.95 4.13 1.53
C ASP A 491 -23.75 5.10 1.44
N ILE A 492 -22.60 4.63 0.94
CA ILE A 492 -21.38 5.43 0.81
C ILE A 492 -21.53 6.56 -0.22
N LEU A 493 -22.19 6.29 -1.36
CA LEU A 493 -22.45 7.31 -2.37
C LEU A 493 -23.45 8.36 -1.86
N ASP A 494 -24.58 7.92 -1.32
CA ASP A 494 -25.65 8.79 -0.80
C ASP A 494 -25.12 9.68 0.32
N GLY A 495 -24.29 9.15 1.23
CA GLY A 495 -23.66 9.91 2.30
C GLY A 495 -22.70 11.00 1.81
N MET A 496 -21.87 10.71 0.80
CA MET A 496 -21.01 11.72 0.19
C MET A 496 -21.80 12.78 -0.58
N VAL A 497 -22.84 12.39 -1.31
CA VAL A 497 -23.71 13.32 -2.05
C VAL A 497 -24.46 14.25 -1.11
N GLU A 498 -25.03 13.72 -0.03
CA GLU A 498 -25.75 14.51 0.99
C GLU A 498 -24.82 15.54 1.64
N GLU A 499 -23.63 15.13 2.13
CA GLU A 499 -22.65 16.05 2.71
C GLU A 499 -22.19 17.10 1.69
N ALA A 500 -21.91 16.72 0.45
CA ALA A 500 -21.51 17.66 -0.60
C ALA A 500 -22.63 18.65 -0.99
N SER A 501 -23.89 18.27 -0.83
CA SER A 501 -25.04 19.18 -1.02
C SER A 501 -25.15 20.23 0.10
N GLN A 502 -24.69 19.89 1.31
CA GLN A 502 -24.76 20.75 2.50
C GLN A 502 -23.47 21.58 2.72
N SER A 503 -22.32 21.09 2.27
CA SER A 503 -20.99 21.62 2.57
C SER A 503 -20.21 21.94 1.30
N THR A 504 -20.03 23.24 1.01
CA THR A 504 -19.22 23.71 -0.14
C THR A 504 -17.76 23.29 -0.04
N ASP A 505 -17.25 23.15 1.19
CA ASP A 505 -15.87 22.77 1.45
C ASP A 505 -15.68 21.27 1.17
N PHE A 506 -16.65 20.42 1.56
CA PHE A 506 -16.62 19.00 1.21
C PHE A 506 -16.83 18.76 -0.29
N ALA A 507 -17.73 19.50 -0.94
CA ALA A 507 -17.88 19.44 -2.40
C ALA A 507 -16.57 19.80 -3.13
N ALA A 508 -15.79 20.76 -2.60
CA ALA A 508 -14.47 21.09 -3.13
C ALA A 508 -13.43 19.98 -2.87
N GLN A 509 -13.52 19.26 -1.75
CA GLN A 509 -12.69 18.09 -1.46
C GLN A 509 -12.99 16.92 -2.41
N VAL A 510 -14.28 16.58 -2.60
CA VAL A 510 -14.75 15.59 -3.57
C VAL A 510 -14.26 15.91 -4.98
N LYS A 511 -14.40 17.18 -5.41
CA LYS A 511 -13.90 17.64 -6.71
C LYS A 511 -12.39 17.45 -6.84
N ALA A 512 -11.61 17.82 -5.82
CA ALA A 512 -10.15 17.65 -5.84
C ALA A 512 -9.73 16.18 -5.90
N ALA A 513 -10.40 15.30 -5.15
CA ALA A 513 -10.21 13.86 -5.20
C ALA A 513 -10.51 13.29 -6.59
N ALA A 514 -11.66 13.66 -7.18
CA ALA A 514 -12.05 13.23 -8.52
C ALA A 514 -11.02 13.68 -9.57
N THR A 515 -10.49 14.90 -9.43
CA THR A 515 -9.42 15.41 -10.31
C THR A 515 -8.14 14.58 -10.21
N ARG A 516 -7.72 14.13 -9.02
CA ARG A 516 -6.55 13.22 -8.89
C ARG A 516 -6.81 11.86 -9.54
N VAL A 517 -7.96 11.25 -9.24
CA VAL A 517 -8.38 9.97 -9.83
C VAL A 517 -8.40 10.04 -11.36
N LEU A 518 -8.99 11.08 -11.94
CA LEU A 518 -9.02 11.25 -13.40
C LEU A 518 -7.66 11.61 -13.98
N THR A 519 -6.83 12.39 -13.27
CA THR A 519 -5.46 12.70 -13.72
C THR A 519 -4.66 11.41 -13.89
N LEU A 520 -4.77 10.48 -12.94
CA LEU A 520 -4.13 9.17 -13.04
C LEU A 520 -4.68 8.35 -14.23
N LYS A 521 -6.01 8.31 -14.43
CA LYS A 521 -6.60 7.62 -15.61
C LYS A 521 -6.05 8.15 -16.95
N TYR A 522 -5.85 9.46 -17.07
CA TYR A 522 -5.23 10.09 -18.24
C TYR A 522 -3.71 9.83 -18.34
N GLN A 523 -2.96 9.88 -17.23
CA GLN A 523 -1.53 9.52 -17.21
C GLN A 523 -1.30 8.07 -17.66
N MET A 524 -2.19 7.16 -17.26
CA MET A 524 -2.19 5.76 -17.68
C MET A 524 -2.71 5.54 -19.12
N ASN A 525 -3.13 6.61 -19.82
CA ASN A 525 -3.67 6.61 -21.18
C ASN A 525 -4.82 5.60 -21.40
N LEU A 526 -5.69 5.43 -20.41
CA LEU A 526 -6.77 4.43 -20.47
C LEU A 526 -7.81 4.75 -21.55
N ASP A 527 -8.03 6.05 -21.81
CA ASP A 527 -8.88 6.61 -22.87
C ASP A 527 -8.39 6.28 -24.29
N GLN A 528 -7.07 6.18 -24.49
CA GLN A 528 -6.45 5.87 -25.78
C GLN A 528 -6.27 4.37 -26.03
N LYS A 529 -6.15 3.55 -24.98
CA LYS A 529 -5.96 2.09 -25.08
C LYS A 529 -7.19 1.31 -25.58
N ASN A 530 -8.35 1.97 -25.68
CA ASN A 530 -9.62 1.38 -26.12
C ASN A 530 -10.07 1.82 -27.53
N GLN A 531 -9.20 2.50 -28.28
CA GLN A 531 -9.38 2.79 -29.72
C GLN A 531 -8.61 1.80 -30.60
#